data_AF-A0ABD2NCQ9-F1
#
_entry.id   AF-A0ABD2NCQ9-F1
#
_cell.length_a   1.000
_cell.length_b   1.000
_cell.length_c   1.000
_cell.angle_alpha   90.00
_cell.angle_beta   90.00
_cell.angle_gamma   90.00
#
_symmetry.space_group_name_H-M   'P 1'
#
loop_
_entity.id
_entity.type
_entity.pdbx_description
1 polymer ?
#
loop_
_entity_poly.entity_id
_entity_poly.type
_entity_poly.pdbx_seq_one_letter_code
_entity_poly.pdbx_strand_id
1 'polypeptide(L)'
;MHFGIILLLLLACIKHSFTRPPCGENEVYDQCGSRCTPSCQSRPTFCTFECVPGCYCEPNYIKDHRSGKCVRSCAEYDRANFG
;
A
#
# COMPACT_ATOMS: atom_id res chain seq x y z
N MET A 1 14.11 34.75 -25.75
CA MET A 1 13.75 34.81 -24.31
C MET A 1 12.71 33.78 -23.87
N HIS A 2 11.93 33.16 -24.78
CA HIS A 2 10.96 32.10 -24.43
C HIS A 2 11.55 30.67 -24.41
N PHE A 3 12.65 30.41 -25.14
CA PHE A 3 13.28 29.08 -25.19
C PHE A 3 13.85 28.61 -23.85
N GLY A 4 14.37 29.53 -23.02
CA GLY A 4 14.87 29.20 -21.68
C GLY A 4 13.76 28.80 -20.70
N ILE A 5 12.56 29.38 -20.85
CA ILE A 5 11.39 29.04 -20.05
C ILE A 5 10.90 27.63 -20.40
N ILE A 6 10.86 27.28 -21.70
CA ILE A 6 10.48 25.94 -22.15
C ILE A 6 11.46 24.89 -21.63
N LEU A 7 12.77 25.16 -21.65
CA LEU A 7 13.78 24.25 -21.08
C LEU A 7 13.62 24.06 -19.56
N LEU A 8 13.33 25.13 -18.82
CA LEU A 8 13.08 25.07 -17.37
C LEU A 8 11.78 24.31 -17.03
N LEU A 9 10.72 24.52 -17.83
CA LEU A 9 9.45 23.81 -17.65
C LEU A 9 9.59 22.31 -17.96
N LEU A 10 10.36 21.94 -18.98
CA LEU A 10 10.67 20.53 -19.27
C LEU A 10 11.47 19.89 -18.13
N LEU A 11 12.51 20.57 -17.62
CA LEU A 11 13.30 20.07 -16.49
C LEU A 11 12.49 19.94 -15.19
N ALA A 12 11.58 20.88 -14.92
CA ALA A 12 10.65 20.79 -13.79
C ALA A 12 9.64 19.65 -13.95
N CYS A 13 9.18 19.37 -15.18
CA CYS A 13 8.26 18.27 -15.48
C CYS A 13 8.92 16.89 -15.26
N ILE A 14 10.22 16.74 -15.54
CA ILE A 14 10.96 15.48 -15.30
C ILE A 14 11.11 15.19 -13.80
N LYS A 15 11.23 16.24 -12.96
CA LYS A 15 11.24 16.10 -11.49
C LYS A 15 9.86 15.72 -10.92
N HIS A 16 8.80 15.86 -11.71
CA HIS A 16 7.43 15.45 -11.39
C HIS A 16 7.11 14.03 -11.89
N SER A 17 8.13 13.20 -12.17
CA SER A 17 7.91 11.76 -12.10
C SER A 17 7.62 11.44 -10.64
N PHE A 18 6.34 11.52 -10.30
CA PHE A 18 5.74 11.05 -9.07
C PHE A 18 6.32 9.65 -8.85
N THR A 19 7.34 9.56 -8.01
CA THR A 19 7.74 8.30 -7.39
C THR A 19 6.50 7.90 -6.63
N ARG A 20 5.61 7.14 -7.30
CA ARG A 20 4.55 6.43 -6.61
C ARG A 20 5.28 5.72 -5.48
N PRO A 21 4.89 5.93 -4.21
CA PRO A 21 5.42 5.08 -3.17
C PRO A 21 5.24 3.63 -3.65
N PRO A 22 6.24 2.76 -3.45
CA PRO A 22 6.19 1.39 -3.97
C PRO A 22 4.96 0.62 -3.48
N CYS A 23 4.32 1.12 -2.42
CA CYS A 23 3.11 0.60 -1.81
C CYS A 23 2.06 1.71 -1.59
N GLY A 24 0.82 1.30 -1.32
CA GLY A 24 -0.29 2.21 -1.01
C GLY A 24 -0.19 2.84 0.37
N GLU A 25 -1.24 3.54 0.76
CA GLU A 25 -1.35 4.14 2.09
C GLU A 25 -1.44 3.05 3.17
N ASN A 26 -0.67 3.22 4.26
CA ASN A 26 -0.54 2.27 5.36
C ASN A 26 0.00 0.89 4.95
N GLU A 27 0.75 0.85 3.84
CA GLU A 27 1.49 -0.33 3.38
C GLU A 27 2.99 -0.07 3.38
N VAL A 28 3.75 -1.07 3.81
CA VAL A 28 5.21 -1.09 3.78
C VAL A 28 5.67 -2.18 2.80
N TYR A 29 6.71 -1.85 2.03
CA TYR A 29 7.36 -2.85 1.19
C TYR A 29 8.23 -3.75 2.06
N ASP A 30 7.96 -5.04 2.02
CA ASP A 30 8.76 -6.06 2.69
C ASP A 30 9.33 -7.03 1.65
N GLN A 31 10.60 -7.38 1.79
CA GLN A 31 11.28 -8.37 0.95
C GLN A 31 10.97 -9.81 1.38
N CYS A 32 10.55 -10.03 2.63
CA CYS A 32 10.14 -11.31 3.17
C CYS A 32 8.82 -11.15 3.96
N GLY A 33 7.75 -10.73 3.28
CA GLY A 33 6.44 -10.68 3.90
C GLY A 33 5.71 -12.02 3.84
N SER A 34 4.83 -12.25 4.81
CA SER A 34 4.04 -13.48 4.91
C SER A 34 2.92 -13.52 3.88
N ARG A 35 2.78 -14.63 3.15
CA ARG A 35 1.62 -14.88 2.27
C ARG A 35 0.29 -14.91 3.00
N CYS A 36 0.33 -15.22 4.29
CA CYS A 36 -0.81 -15.17 5.17
C CYS A 36 -0.96 -13.79 5.79
N THR A 37 -1.55 -12.85 5.08
CA THR A 37 -1.94 -11.59 5.72
C THR A 37 -3.22 -11.85 6.54
N PRO A 38 -3.23 -11.58 7.86
CA PRO A 38 -4.45 -11.68 8.65
C PRO A 38 -5.46 -10.64 8.15
N SER A 39 -6.72 -11.03 8.09
CA SER A 39 -7.85 -10.16 7.75
C SER A 39 -8.87 -10.12 8.88
N CYS A 40 -9.82 -9.19 8.83
CA CYS A 40 -10.88 -9.10 9.83
C CYS A 40 -11.87 -10.27 9.79
N GLN A 41 -12.05 -10.86 8.61
CA GLN A 41 -12.95 -12.01 8.43
C GLN A 41 -12.24 -13.35 8.64
N SER A 42 -10.94 -13.41 8.42
CA SER A 42 -10.17 -14.65 8.49
C SER A 42 -8.75 -14.41 8.99
N ARG A 43 -8.38 -15.15 10.03
CA ARG A 43 -7.01 -15.26 10.52
C ARG A 43 -6.53 -16.68 10.22
N PRO A 44 -5.58 -16.85 9.27
CA PRO A 44 -5.09 -18.17 8.96
C PRO A 44 -4.42 -18.79 10.18
N THR A 45 -4.84 -20.00 10.57
CA THR A 45 -4.30 -20.73 11.72
C THR A 45 -2.93 -21.36 11.42
N PHE A 46 -2.69 -21.67 10.15
CA PHE A 46 -1.44 -22.23 9.65
C PHE A 46 -0.92 -21.36 8.52
N CYS A 47 0.37 -21.02 8.59
CA CYS A 47 1.06 -20.24 7.58
C CYS A 47 2.40 -20.85 7.26
N THR A 48 2.66 -20.98 5.96
CA THR A 48 3.96 -21.44 5.46
C THR A 48 4.99 -20.34 5.68
N PHE A 49 6.22 -20.71 6.02
CA PHE A 49 7.35 -19.79 6.18
C PHE A 49 7.91 -19.31 4.83
N GLU A 50 7.06 -19.12 3.83
CA GLU A 50 7.46 -18.64 2.51
C GLU A 50 7.63 -17.11 2.57
N CYS A 51 8.84 -16.63 2.27
CA CYS A 51 9.13 -15.21 2.08
C CYS A 51 8.65 -14.78 0.70
N VAL A 52 7.69 -13.85 0.65
CA VAL A 52 7.26 -13.25 -0.61
C VAL A 52 7.57 -11.74 -0.57
N PRO A 53 8.30 -11.20 -1.55
CA PRO A 53 8.49 -9.76 -1.67
C PRO A 53 7.18 -9.08 -2.10
N GLY A 54 6.81 -7.98 -1.45
CA GLY A 54 5.57 -7.27 -1.78
C GLY A 54 5.21 -6.16 -0.81
N CYS A 55 4.01 -5.62 -0.98
CA CYS A 55 3.44 -4.60 -0.10
C CYS A 55 2.52 -5.26 0.94
N TYR A 56 2.79 -4.94 2.20
CA TYR A 56 2.09 -5.50 3.36
C TYR A 56 1.59 -4.38 4.25
N CYS A 57 0.47 -4.60 4.93
CA CYS A 57 -0.06 -3.61 5.87
C CYS A 57 0.94 -3.34 7.00
N GLU A 58 1.06 -2.08 7.39
CA GLU A 58 1.87 -1.68 8.55
C GLU A 58 1.42 -2.42 9.83
N PRO A 59 2.30 -2.52 10.85
CA PRO A 59 1.91 -3.08 12.14
C PRO A 59 0.66 -2.40 12.71
N ASN A 60 -0.30 -3.20 13.17
CA ASN A 60 -1.64 -2.78 13.63
C ASN A 60 -2.65 -2.41 12.53
N TYR A 61 -2.28 -2.54 11.25
CA TYR A 61 -3.24 -2.44 10.15
C TYR A 61 -3.63 -3.83 9.63
N ILE A 62 -4.86 -3.92 9.14
CA ILE A 62 -5.45 -5.16 8.63
C ILE A 62 -5.85 -4.95 7.18
N LYS A 63 -5.56 -5.92 6.32
CA LYS A 63 -5.91 -5.83 4.91
C LYS A 63 -7.41 -6.06 4.73
N ASP A 64 -8.10 -5.08 4.17
CA ASP A 64 -9.45 -5.24 3.68
C ASP A 64 -9.43 -5.89 2.30
N HIS A 65 -9.93 -7.13 2.21
CA HIS A 65 -10.01 -7.84 0.93
C HIS A 65 -11.04 -7.28 -0.05
N ARG A 66 -12.00 -6.44 0.39
CA ARG A 66 -12.99 -5.81 -0.49
C ARG A 66 -12.43 -4.56 -1.17
N SER A 67 -11.85 -3.64 -0.41
CA SER A 67 -11.26 -2.41 -0.97
C SER A 67 -9.79 -2.56 -1.40
N GLY A 68 -9.10 -3.61 -0.93
CA GLY A 68 -7.66 -3.79 -1.11
C GLY A 68 -6.79 -2.89 -0.23
N LYS A 69 -7.37 -2.10 0.67
CA LYS A 69 -6.66 -1.13 1.53
C LYS A 69 -6.33 -1.70 2.91
N CYS A 70 -5.37 -1.08 3.58
CA CYS A 70 -5.02 -1.37 4.97
C CYS A 70 -5.78 -0.44 5.92
N VAL A 71 -6.58 -1.01 6.83
CA VAL A 71 -7.43 -0.28 7.80
C VAL A 71 -6.92 -0.46 9.23
N ARG A 72 -7.12 0.53 10.11
CA ARG A 72 -6.55 0.54 11.47
C ARG A 72 -7.17 -0.47 12.42
N SER A 73 -8.41 -0.91 12.15
CA SER A 73 -9.10 -1.87 13.00
C SER A 73 -10.25 -2.56 12.27
N CYS A 74 -10.71 -3.69 12.80
CA CYS A 74 -11.91 -4.34 12.28
C CYS A 74 -13.20 -3.54 12.51
N ALA A 75 -13.24 -2.66 13.52
CA ALA A 75 -14.36 -1.75 13.67
C ALA A 75 -14.45 -0.72 12.52
N GLU A 76 -13.30 -0.29 12.00
CA GLU A 76 -13.23 0.56 10.81
C GLU A 76 -13.60 -0.23 9.54
N TYR A 77 -13.14 -1.48 9.44
CA TYR A 77 -13.54 -2.43 8.39
C TYR A 77 -15.05 -2.59 8.29
N ASP A 78 -15.73 -2.86 9.41
CA ASP A 78 -17.16 -3.13 9.46
C ASP A 78 -17.97 -1.89 9.08
N ARG A 79 -17.57 -0.71 9.57
CA ARG A 79 -18.21 0.57 9.19
C ARG A 79 -18.10 0.87 7.70
N ALA A 80 -16.97 0.55 7.07
CA ALA A 80 -16.77 0.81 5.65
C ALA A 80 -17.55 -0.15 4.74
N ASN A 81 -17.92 -1.35 5.23
CA ASN A 81 -18.48 -2.43 4.40
C ASN A 81 -19.94 -2.79 4.72
N PHE A 82 -20.48 -2.38 5.87
CA PHE A 82 -21.85 -2.69 6.31
C PHE A 82 -22.70 -1.42 6.55
N GLY A 83 -22.36 -0.33 5.86
CA GLY A 83 -23.13 0.92 5.81
C GLY A 83 -24.22 0.90 4.74
#